data_AF-A0A497FLA8-F1
#
_entry.id   AF-A0A497FLA8-F1
#
_cell.length_a   1.000
_cell.length_b   1.000
_cell.length_c   1.000
_cell.angle_alpha   90.00
_cell.angle_beta   90.00
_cell.angle_gamma   90.00
#
_symmetry.space_group_name_H-M   'P 1'
#
loop_
_entity.id
_entity.type
_entity.pdbx_description
1 polymer ?
#
loop_
_entity_poly.entity_id
_entity_poly.type
_entity_poly.pdbx_seq_one_letter_code
_entity_poly.pdbx_strand_id
1 'polypeptide(L)'
;MAKHRVLFFHGDYPYRQMLANEKGVDVYIEHHFNTGPKEANYCMAVVAHNAPQKSIEIAETYVDLVSKKFNIPKCESDPPGVKICRFRERGDFNLRFLKMPGLIVMPLFVSNADHVRMLIDEGGHIALAEILTETIRTHFPKGGLIGLSVGHKYRRKSPTDRGAPVRNYPEYYEADVAEWVLWQVKYMLEGGG
;
A
#
# COMPACT_ATOMS: atom_id res chain seq x y z
N MET A 1 8.88 6.27 22.29
CA MET A 1 8.10 6.55 21.07
C MET A 1 6.65 6.17 21.33
N ALA A 2 5.67 6.88 20.75
CA ALA A 2 4.28 6.48 20.88
C ALA A 2 4.03 5.17 20.12
N LYS A 3 3.29 4.23 20.74
CA LYS A 3 3.04 2.90 20.18
C LYS A 3 1.78 2.93 19.31
N HIS A 4 1.91 2.49 18.06
CA HIS A 4 0.77 2.25 17.19
C HIS A 4 0.19 0.85 17.47
N ARG A 5 -1.08 0.65 17.09
CA ARG A 5 -1.72 -0.67 17.05
C ARG A 5 -2.16 -0.94 15.62
N VAL A 6 -2.06 -2.19 15.18
CA VAL A 6 -2.31 -2.56 13.79
C VAL A 6 -3.37 -3.65 13.69
N LEU A 7 -4.39 -3.39 12.87
CA LEU A 7 -5.43 -4.36 12.49
C LEU A 7 -5.33 -4.70 11.01
N PHE A 8 -5.39 -6.00 10.70
CA PHE A 8 -5.54 -6.47 9.33
C PHE A 8 -7.02 -6.65 8.98
N PHE A 9 -7.43 -6.12 7.82
CA PHE A 9 -8.79 -6.25 7.30
C PHE A 9 -8.84 -7.20 6.12
N HIS A 10 -9.71 -8.21 6.21
CA HIS A 10 -9.91 -9.26 5.22
C HIS A 10 -11.33 -9.23 4.64
N GLY A 11 -11.58 -9.97 3.56
CA GLY A 11 -12.85 -10.03 2.86
C GLY A 11 -12.87 -9.22 1.56
N ASP A 12 -14.05 -9.00 0.99
CA ASP A 12 -14.19 -8.17 -0.20
C ASP A 12 -13.98 -6.69 0.13
N TYR A 13 -13.63 -5.86 -0.86
CA TYR A 13 -13.29 -4.45 -0.63
C TYR A 13 -14.31 -3.66 0.20
N PRO A 14 -15.63 -3.70 -0.09
CA PRO A 14 -16.60 -2.95 0.72
C PRO A 14 -16.68 -3.46 2.16
N TYR A 15 -16.48 -4.77 2.36
CA TYR A 15 -16.53 -5.37 3.68
C TYR A 15 -15.33 -4.96 4.55
N ARG A 16 -14.12 -4.90 3.96
CA ARG A 16 -12.94 -4.37 4.67
C ARG A 16 -13.11 -2.92 5.08
N GLN A 17 -13.66 -2.09 4.19
CA GLN A 17 -13.93 -0.68 4.48
C GLN A 17 -14.99 -0.54 5.60
N MET A 18 -16.05 -1.36 5.57
CA MET A 18 -17.05 -1.41 6.63
C MET A 18 -16.40 -1.76 7.98
N LEU A 19 -15.58 -2.82 8.04
CA LEU A 19 -14.87 -3.20 9.26
C LEU A 19 -13.90 -2.10 9.73
N ALA A 20 -13.16 -1.47 8.82
CA ALA A 20 -12.26 -0.37 9.16
C ALA A 20 -13.01 0.82 9.76
N ASN A 21 -14.18 1.15 9.20
CA ASN A 21 -15.09 2.18 9.72
C ASN A 21 -15.63 1.82 11.10
N GLU A 22 -16.07 0.58 11.32
CA GLU A 22 -16.57 0.10 12.61
C GLU A 22 -15.49 0.12 13.69
N LYS A 23 -14.23 -0.18 13.33
CA LYS A 23 -13.09 -0.13 14.25
C LYS A 23 -12.56 1.26 14.49
N GLY A 24 -12.96 2.24 13.68
CA GLY A 24 -12.50 3.63 13.80
C GLY A 24 -10.99 3.75 13.69
N VAL A 25 -10.39 3.08 12.69
CA VAL A 25 -8.95 3.23 12.43
C VAL A 25 -8.61 4.66 11.99
N ASP A 26 -7.43 5.14 12.36
CA ASP A 26 -6.96 6.50 12.07
C ASP A 26 -6.52 6.66 10.60
N VAL A 27 -6.07 5.56 9.98
CA VAL A 27 -5.78 5.47 8.55
C VAL A 27 -5.98 4.03 8.08
N TYR A 28 -6.46 3.87 6.84
CA TYR A 28 -6.53 2.60 6.14
C TYR A 28 -5.54 2.58 4.98
N ILE A 29 -4.68 1.56 4.93
CA ILE A 29 -3.67 1.41 3.88
C ILE A 29 -3.81 0.02 3.26
N GLU A 30 -4.02 0.00 1.95
CA GLU A 30 -3.99 -1.24 1.18
C GLU A 30 -2.69 -1.33 0.37
N HIS A 31 -1.96 -2.44 0.49
CA HIS A 31 -0.72 -2.63 -0.24
C HIS A 31 -0.93 -3.48 -1.47
N HIS A 32 -0.54 -2.95 -2.63
CA HIS A 32 -0.47 -3.62 -3.92
C HIS A 32 0.95 -3.45 -4.49
N PHE A 33 1.24 -4.11 -5.60
CA PHE A 33 2.33 -3.72 -6.48
C PHE A 33 1.76 -3.38 -7.86
N ASN A 34 2.47 -2.53 -8.59
CA ASN A 34 2.10 -2.31 -9.98
C ASN A 34 2.38 -3.55 -10.82
N THR A 35 1.63 -3.66 -11.91
CA THR A 35 1.88 -4.60 -13.00
C THR A 35 1.56 -3.92 -14.31
N GLY A 36 2.34 -4.19 -15.35
CA GLY A 36 2.24 -3.53 -16.64
C GLY A 36 3.33 -4.00 -17.59
N PRO A 37 3.70 -3.18 -18.60
CA PRO A 37 4.85 -3.44 -19.46
C PRO A 37 6.11 -3.78 -18.65
N LYS A 38 7.00 -4.56 -19.26
CA LYS A 38 8.21 -5.09 -18.61
C LYS A 38 9.21 -3.98 -18.25
N GLU A 39 9.09 -2.84 -18.93
CA GLU A 39 9.93 -1.66 -18.84
C GLU A 39 9.29 -0.55 -17.98
N ALA A 40 8.06 -0.77 -17.49
CA ALA A 40 7.37 0.22 -16.67
C ALA A 40 8.18 0.50 -15.39
N ASN A 41 8.47 1.77 -15.15
CA ASN A 41 9.41 2.22 -14.14
C ASN A 41 8.89 3.49 -13.48
N TYR A 42 7.97 3.36 -12.53
CA TYR A 42 7.58 4.45 -11.64
C TYR A 42 6.99 3.91 -10.33
N CYS A 43 6.90 4.78 -9.33
CA CYS A 43 6.19 4.52 -8.08
C CYS A 43 4.92 5.40 -8.00
N MET A 44 3.90 4.90 -7.31
CA MET A 44 2.68 5.67 -7.08
C MET A 44 1.91 5.22 -5.84
N ALA A 45 0.96 6.07 -5.46
CA ALA A 45 -0.14 5.73 -4.57
C ALA A 45 -1.47 6.16 -5.21
N VAL A 46 -2.56 5.53 -4.79
CA VAL A 46 -3.91 5.80 -5.28
C VAL A 46 -4.80 6.21 -4.12
N VAL A 47 -5.61 7.24 -4.33
CA VAL A 47 -6.65 7.68 -3.38
C VAL A 47 -8.01 7.73 -4.06
N ALA A 48 -9.09 7.60 -3.29
CA ALA A 48 -10.45 7.66 -3.81
C ALA A 48 -10.78 9.06 -4.40
N HIS A 49 -11.81 9.11 -5.27
CA HIS A 49 -12.30 10.38 -5.83
C HIS A 49 -12.81 11.36 -4.75
N ASN A 50 -13.24 10.84 -3.61
CA ASN A 50 -13.77 11.58 -2.46
C ASN A 50 -12.80 11.55 -1.26
N ALA A 51 -11.52 11.25 -1.49
CA ALA A 51 -10.54 11.17 -0.42
C ALA A 51 -10.35 12.55 0.24
N PRO A 52 -10.24 12.61 1.59
CA PRO A 52 -9.88 13.85 2.26
C PRO A 52 -8.43 14.24 1.92
N GLN A 53 -8.11 15.53 2.00
CA GLN A 53 -6.75 16.07 1.76
C GLN A 53 -5.66 15.28 2.51
N LYS A 54 -5.97 14.82 3.73
CA LYS A 54 -5.05 14.02 4.53
C LYS A 54 -4.57 12.74 3.85
N SER A 55 -5.40 12.09 3.02
CA SER A 55 -4.99 10.90 2.27
C SER A 55 -3.98 11.24 1.18
N ILE A 56 -4.15 12.40 0.55
CA ILE A 56 -3.23 12.91 -0.49
C ILE A 56 -1.87 13.20 0.15
N GLU A 57 -1.84 13.92 1.28
CA GLU A 57 -0.59 14.22 2.01
C GLU A 57 0.19 12.96 2.42
N ILE A 58 -0.52 11.94 2.91
CA ILE A 58 0.08 10.64 3.30
C ILE A 58 0.66 9.95 2.06
N ALA A 59 -0.10 9.96 0.95
CA ALA A 59 0.31 9.36 -0.32
C ALA A 59 1.54 10.05 -0.91
N GLU A 60 1.60 11.39 -0.90
CA GLU A 60 2.77 12.17 -1.33
C GLU A 60 4.01 11.80 -0.50
N THR A 61 3.89 11.81 0.83
CA THR A 61 5.00 11.45 1.73
C THR A 61 5.53 10.05 1.44
N TYR A 62 4.64 9.07 1.28
CA TYR A 62 5.03 7.70 0.94
C TYR A 62 5.77 7.63 -0.39
N VAL A 63 5.21 8.22 -1.44
CA VAL A 63 5.76 8.14 -2.79
C VAL A 63 7.08 8.88 -2.91
N ASP A 64 7.25 9.99 -2.19
CA ASP A 64 8.50 10.74 -2.09
C ASP A 64 9.63 9.89 -1.50
N LEU A 65 9.33 9.17 -0.41
CA LEU A 65 10.30 8.29 0.24
C LEU A 65 10.65 7.08 -0.63
N VAL A 66 9.67 6.46 -1.30
CA VAL A 66 9.91 5.37 -2.26
C VAL A 66 10.78 5.85 -3.42
N SER A 67 10.39 6.95 -4.07
CA SER A 67 11.12 7.53 -5.19
C SER A 67 12.58 7.80 -4.83
N LYS A 68 12.82 8.41 -3.67
CA LYS A 68 14.16 8.69 -3.16
C LYS A 68 14.95 7.42 -2.82
N LYS A 69 14.34 6.45 -2.14
CA LYS A 69 15.04 5.23 -1.69
C LYS A 69 15.49 4.35 -2.85
N PHE A 70 14.63 4.18 -3.84
CA PHE A 70 14.88 3.27 -4.96
C PHE A 70 15.38 3.98 -6.22
N ASN A 71 15.49 5.30 -6.20
CA ASN A 71 15.85 6.12 -7.36
C ASN A 71 14.94 5.85 -8.58
N ILE A 72 13.64 5.77 -8.31
CA ILE A 72 12.58 5.48 -9.30
C ILE A 72 11.73 6.73 -9.46
N PRO A 73 11.36 7.13 -10.69
CA PRO A 73 10.53 8.31 -10.89
C PRO A 73 9.12 8.10 -10.32
N LYS A 74 8.45 9.20 -10.01
CA LYS A 74 7.04 9.19 -9.62
C LYS A 74 6.18 9.06 -10.87
N CYS A 75 5.00 8.44 -10.75
CA CYS A 75 4.01 8.45 -11.83
C CYS A 75 3.66 9.89 -12.23
N GLU A 76 3.47 10.13 -13.52
CA GLU A 76 3.00 11.41 -14.04
C GLU A 76 1.53 11.62 -13.67
N SER A 77 1.30 12.32 -12.58
CA SER A 77 -0.01 12.69 -12.04
C SER A 77 0.06 14.07 -11.38
N ASP A 78 -1.09 14.60 -10.98
CA ASP A 78 -1.19 15.85 -10.23
C ASP A 78 -1.95 15.60 -8.91
N PRO A 79 -1.27 15.55 -7.75
CA PRO A 79 0.17 15.78 -7.56
C PRO A 79 1.04 14.59 -8.06
N PRO A 80 2.34 14.81 -8.34
CA PRO A 80 3.22 13.76 -8.87
C PRO A 80 3.26 12.51 -8.01
N GLY A 81 3.01 11.35 -8.62
CA GLY A 81 3.00 10.06 -7.93
C GLY A 81 1.70 9.72 -7.20
N VAL A 82 0.76 10.64 -7.05
CA VAL A 82 -0.55 10.36 -6.44
C VAL A 82 -1.64 10.39 -7.50
N LYS A 83 -2.23 9.22 -7.76
CA LYS A 83 -3.40 9.10 -8.61
C LYS A 83 -4.67 9.27 -7.77
N ILE A 84 -5.36 10.38 -7.99
CA ILE A 84 -6.72 10.57 -7.49
C ILE A 84 -7.67 9.88 -8.47
N CYS A 85 -8.37 8.84 -8.02
CA CYS A 85 -9.30 8.10 -8.86
C CYS A 85 -10.46 8.96 -9.34
N ARG A 86 -10.97 8.65 -10.54
CA ARG A 86 -12.32 9.07 -10.94
C ARG A 86 -13.36 8.19 -10.24
N PHE A 87 -14.59 8.70 -10.11
CA PHE A 87 -15.70 7.91 -9.56
C PHE A 87 -15.87 6.60 -10.32
N ARG A 88 -15.91 5.47 -9.58
CA ARG A 88 -16.01 4.09 -10.11
C ARG A 88 -14.83 3.61 -10.95
N GLU A 89 -13.70 4.32 -10.94
CA GLU A 89 -12.47 3.82 -11.54
C GLU A 89 -11.91 2.63 -10.73
N ARG A 90 -11.04 1.82 -11.36
CA ARG A 90 -10.21 0.87 -10.63
C ARG A 90 -9.39 1.61 -9.56
N GLY A 91 -9.44 1.09 -8.33
CA GLY A 91 -8.85 1.74 -7.14
C GLY A 91 -9.87 2.52 -6.31
N ASP A 92 -10.86 3.15 -6.96
CA ASP A 92 -11.91 3.91 -6.25
C ASP A 92 -12.74 3.00 -5.34
N PHE A 93 -13.14 1.84 -5.85
CA PHE A 93 -14.00 0.90 -5.11
C PHE A 93 -13.33 0.34 -3.85
N ASN A 94 -12.00 0.36 -3.79
CA ASN A 94 -11.21 -0.10 -2.66
C ASN A 94 -11.27 0.87 -1.48
N LEU A 95 -11.56 2.15 -1.74
CA LEU A 95 -11.33 3.23 -0.78
C LEU A 95 -12.55 4.14 -0.54
N ARG A 96 -13.46 4.29 -1.50
CA ARG A 96 -14.50 5.34 -1.49
C ARG A 96 -15.51 5.29 -0.34
N PHE A 97 -15.63 4.16 0.36
CA PHE A 97 -16.55 3.98 1.48
C PHE A 97 -15.87 4.16 2.85
N LEU A 98 -14.57 4.48 2.88
CA LEU A 98 -13.86 4.80 4.10
C LEU A 98 -14.33 6.13 4.70
N LYS A 99 -14.40 6.20 6.03
CA LYS A 99 -14.74 7.41 6.81
C LYS A 99 -13.52 8.10 7.41
N MET A 100 -12.32 7.58 7.14
CA MET A 100 -11.02 8.06 7.58
C MET A 100 -10.10 8.21 6.35
N PRO A 101 -8.89 8.80 6.49
CA PRO A 101 -7.90 8.81 5.44
C PRO A 101 -7.58 7.39 4.93
N GLY A 102 -7.49 7.23 3.61
CA GLY A 102 -7.36 5.95 2.97
C GLY A 102 -6.58 6.01 1.66
N LEU A 103 -5.66 5.07 1.47
CA LEU A 103 -4.85 4.99 0.25
C LEU A 103 -4.50 3.54 -0.12
N ILE A 104 -4.22 3.34 -1.41
CA ILE A 104 -3.51 2.17 -1.91
C ILE A 104 -2.07 2.59 -2.19
N VAL A 105 -1.09 1.83 -1.71
CA VAL A 105 0.32 2.02 -2.08
C VAL A 105 0.71 1.04 -3.17
N MET A 106 1.43 1.53 -4.20
CA MET A 106 1.89 0.75 -5.35
C MET A 106 3.34 1.16 -5.69
N PRO A 107 4.32 0.72 -4.89
CA PRO A 107 5.66 1.32 -4.90
C PRO A 107 6.55 0.87 -6.05
N LEU A 108 6.40 -0.38 -6.52
CA LEU A 108 7.26 -1.01 -7.52
C LEU A 108 6.42 -1.88 -8.47
N PHE A 109 7.04 -2.41 -9.53
CA PHE A 109 6.39 -3.24 -10.54
C PHE A 109 6.85 -4.69 -10.42
N VAL A 110 5.93 -5.63 -10.15
CA VAL A 110 6.28 -7.08 -10.10
C VAL A 110 6.55 -7.67 -11.50
N SER A 111 6.23 -6.91 -12.56
CA SER A 111 6.51 -7.26 -13.96
C SER A 111 7.88 -6.75 -14.46
N ASN A 112 8.53 -5.84 -13.74
CA ASN A 112 9.82 -5.25 -14.09
C ASN A 112 10.95 -6.03 -13.38
N ALA A 113 11.93 -6.53 -14.14
CA ALA A 113 12.99 -7.39 -13.59
C ALA A 113 13.91 -6.66 -12.60
N ASP A 114 14.23 -5.38 -12.84
CA ASP A 114 15.06 -4.60 -11.94
C ASP A 114 14.33 -4.30 -10.63
N HIS A 115 13.04 -3.99 -10.72
CA HIS A 115 12.22 -3.76 -9.53
C HIS A 115 12.06 -5.03 -8.70
N VAL A 116 11.92 -6.19 -9.35
CA VAL A 116 11.86 -7.47 -8.64
C VAL A 116 13.19 -7.79 -7.97
N ARG A 117 14.34 -7.57 -8.63
CA ARG A 117 15.66 -7.72 -8.03
C ARG A 117 15.82 -6.85 -6.78
N MET A 118 15.44 -5.57 -6.88
CA MET A 118 15.43 -4.66 -5.73
C MET A 118 14.53 -5.19 -4.60
N LEU A 119 13.33 -5.66 -4.96
CA LEU A 119 12.30 -6.07 -4.00
C LEU A 119 12.66 -7.37 -3.25
N ILE A 120 13.12 -8.39 -3.98
CA ILE A 120 13.32 -9.74 -3.49
C ILE A 120 14.78 -9.95 -3.07
N ASP A 121 15.73 -9.72 -3.96
CA ASP A 121 17.13 -10.10 -3.75
C ASP A 121 17.89 -9.09 -2.88
N GLU A 122 17.56 -7.80 -3.02
CA GLU A 122 18.25 -6.72 -2.31
C GLU A 122 17.53 -6.30 -1.02
N GLY A 123 16.50 -7.05 -0.60
CA GLY A 123 15.75 -6.77 0.63
C GLY A 123 14.83 -5.54 0.54
N GLY A 124 14.44 -5.11 -0.67
CA GLY A 124 13.59 -3.94 -0.89
C GLY A 124 12.23 -4.03 -0.19
N HIS A 125 11.70 -5.22 0.06
CA HIS A 125 10.47 -5.40 0.84
C HIS A 125 10.62 -4.91 2.30
N ILE A 126 11.81 -5.05 2.91
CA ILE A 126 12.10 -4.50 4.24
C ILE A 126 12.17 -2.97 4.16
N ALA A 127 12.87 -2.43 3.16
CA ALA A 127 12.94 -0.99 2.94
C ALA A 127 11.55 -0.36 2.71
N LEU A 128 10.65 -1.05 1.98
CA LEU A 128 9.27 -0.60 1.83
C LEU A 128 8.50 -0.61 3.15
N ALA A 129 8.76 -1.58 4.03
CA ALA A 129 8.17 -1.61 5.35
C ALA A 129 8.67 -0.46 6.24
N GLU A 130 9.97 -0.14 6.19
CA GLU A 130 10.56 1.02 6.86
C GLU A 130 9.93 2.32 6.37
N ILE A 131 9.81 2.50 5.04
CA ILE A 131 9.20 3.69 4.43
C ILE A 131 7.74 3.84 4.87
N LEU A 132 6.95 2.76 4.81
CA LEU A 132 5.54 2.84 5.20
C LEU A 132 5.40 3.13 6.69
N THR A 133 6.25 2.53 7.53
CA THR A 133 6.32 2.81 8.97
C THR A 133 6.66 4.27 9.24
N GLU A 134 7.67 4.82 8.56
CA GLU A 134 8.08 6.22 8.71
C GLU A 134 6.99 7.18 8.26
N THR A 135 6.33 6.88 7.13
CA THR A 135 5.16 7.63 6.65
C THR A 135 4.08 7.67 7.73
N ILE A 136 3.72 6.52 8.30
CA ILE A 136 2.69 6.45 9.35
C ILE A 136 3.12 7.24 10.59
N ARG A 137 4.38 7.15 11.03
CA ARG A 137 4.88 7.89 12.19
C ARG A 137 4.91 9.39 11.97
N THR A 138 5.19 9.83 10.75
CA THR A 138 5.17 11.26 10.36
C THR A 138 3.77 11.83 10.50
N HIS A 139 2.74 11.12 10.01
CA HIS A 139 1.36 11.61 10.03
C HIS A 139 0.62 11.33 11.34
N PHE A 140 1.06 10.34 12.12
CA PHE A 140 0.47 9.94 13.40
C PHE A 140 1.54 9.83 14.51
N PRO A 141 2.23 10.94 14.86
CA PRO A 141 3.40 10.92 15.76
C PRO A 141 3.05 10.56 17.21
N LYS A 142 1.79 10.71 17.59
CA LYS A 142 1.27 10.37 18.92
C LYS A 142 0.75 8.93 19.02
N GLY A 143 1.04 8.09 18.01
CA GLY A 143 0.44 6.77 17.89
C GLY A 143 -0.92 6.82 17.19
N GLY A 144 -1.52 5.65 16.99
CA GLY A 144 -2.81 5.50 16.32
C GLY A 144 -3.16 4.03 16.09
N LEU A 145 -4.42 3.78 15.75
CA LEU A 145 -4.92 2.51 15.25
C LEU A 145 -4.84 2.49 13.73
N ILE A 146 -3.96 1.66 13.19
CA ILE A 146 -3.67 1.57 11.76
C ILE A 146 -4.40 0.37 11.17
N GLY A 147 -5.14 0.59 10.09
CA GLY A 147 -5.76 -0.46 9.30
C GLY A 147 -4.88 -0.85 8.12
N LEU A 148 -4.51 -2.12 8.02
CA LEU A 148 -3.76 -2.67 6.88
C LEU A 148 -4.62 -3.67 6.11
N SER A 149 -4.44 -3.71 4.78
CA SER A 149 -5.10 -4.63 3.88
C SER A 149 -4.13 -5.12 2.81
N VAL A 150 -4.10 -6.43 2.56
CA VAL A 150 -3.32 -7.00 1.45
C VAL A 150 -4.18 -6.95 0.19
N GLY A 151 -3.70 -6.27 -0.85
CA GLY A 151 -4.30 -6.27 -2.18
C GLY A 151 -4.40 -7.67 -2.76
N HIS A 152 -5.47 -7.93 -3.52
CA HIS A 152 -5.72 -9.21 -4.19
C HIS A 152 -5.93 -10.46 -3.31
N LYS A 153 -5.46 -10.50 -2.05
CA LYS A 153 -5.60 -11.64 -1.13
C LYS A 153 -6.88 -11.57 -0.31
N TYR A 154 -7.27 -12.66 0.36
CA TYR A 154 -8.34 -12.73 1.38
C TYR A 154 -9.75 -12.27 0.97
N ARG A 155 -10.05 -12.19 -0.33
CA ARG A 155 -11.41 -11.88 -0.81
C ARG A 155 -12.29 -13.12 -0.74
N ARG A 156 -13.58 -12.93 -0.44
CA ARG A 156 -14.53 -14.05 -0.35
C ARG A 156 -15.04 -14.45 -1.73
N LYS A 157 -15.29 -13.47 -2.61
CA LYS A 157 -15.75 -13.70 -3.99
C LYS A 157 -14.66 -14.21 -4.93
N SER A 158 -13.40 -14.09 -4.54
CA SER A 158 -12.25 -14.54 -5.35
C SER A 158 -11.12 -14.98 -4.41
N PRO A 159 -11.29 -16.11 -3.70
CA PRO A 159 -10.36 -16.54 -2.66
C PRO A 159 -8.99 -16.96 -3.20
N THR A 160 -8.90 -17.27 -4.50
CA THR A 160 -7.66 -17.65 -5.18
C THR A 160 -6.98 -16.48 -5.90
N ASP A 161 -7.54 -15.27 -5.82
CA ASP A 161 -6.86 -14.09 -6.36
C ASP A 161 -5.59 -13.82 -5.54
N ARG A 162 -4.50 -13.57 -6.25
CA ARG A 162 -3.17 -13.27 -5.70
C ARG A 162 -2.50 -12.12 -6.42
N GLY A 163 -3.18 -11.48 -7.37
CA GLY A 163 -2.62 -10.45 -8.23
C GLY A 163 -1.73 -11.05 -9.33
N ALA A 164 -0.79 -10.26 -9.82
CA ALA A 164 0.13 -10.72 -10.87
C ALA A 164 1.23 -11.64 -10.32
N PRO A 165 1.71 -12.62 -11.10
CA PRO A 165 2.89 -13.39 -10.74
C PRO A 165 4.13 -12.48 -10.68
N VAL A 166 5.03 -12.74 -9.74
CA VAL A 166 6.31 -12.03 -9.64
C VAL A 166 7.24 -12.53 -10.74
N ARG A 167 7.72 -11.62 -11.58
CA ARG A 167 8.60 -11.98 -12.69
C ARG A 167 9.86 -12.68 -12.16
N ASN A 168 10.24 -13.80 -12.79
CA ASN A 168 11.38 -14.64 -12.41
C ASN A 168 11.23 -15.41 -11.07
N TYR A 169 10.13 -15.24 -10.34
CA TYR A 169 9.83 -15.99 -9.11
C TYR A 169 8.43 -16.61 -9.21
N PRO A 170 8.26 -17.70 -9.98
CA PRO A 170 6.95 -18.27 -10.31
C PRO A 170 6.14 -18.77 -9.10
N GLU A 171 6.78 -18.96 -7.95
CA GLU A 171 6.17 -19.35 -6.68
C GLU A 171 5.50 -18.17 -5.94
N TYR A 172 5.84 -16.93 -6.29
CA TYR A 172 5.34 -15.73 -5.62
C TYR A 172 4.40 -14.92 -6.53
N TYR A 173 3.41 -14.33 -5.89
CA TYR A 173 2.53 -13.35 -6.50
C TYR A 173 2.64 -12.01 -5.78
N GLU A 174 2.16 -10.95 -6.43
CA GLU A 174 2.04 -9.60 -5.88
C GLU A 174 1.54 -9.59 -4.42
N ALA A 175 0.46 -10.32 -4.15
CA ALA A 175 -0.16 -10.37 -2.84
C ALA A 175 0.75 -10.96 -1.75
N ASP A 176 1.69 -11.83 -2.11
CA ASP A 176 2.59 -12.47 -1.15
C ASP A 176 3.66 -11.50 -0.69
N VAL A 177 4.26 -10.80 -1.64
CA VAL A 177 5.27 -9.81 -1.31
C VAL A 177 4.63 -8.62 -0.56
N ALA A 178 3.42 -8.21 -0.94
CA ALA A 178 2.69 -7.16 -0.24
C ALA A 178 2.39 -7.54 1.21
N GLU A 179 2.05 -8.80 1.45
CA GLU A 179 1.86 -9.33 2.79
C GLU A 179 3.16 -9.36 3.61
N TRP A 180 4.30 -9.73 3.02
CA TRP A 180 5.59 -9.67 3.71
C TRP A 180 5.91 -8.26 4.19
N VAL A 181 5.71 -7.25 3.33
CA VAL A 181 5.88 -5.84 3.70
C VAL A 181 4.97 -5.48 4.88
N LEU A 182 3.68 -5.80 4.80
CA LEU A 182 2.71 -5.39 5.82
C LEU A 182 2.93 -6.07 7.18
N TRP A 183 3.39 -7.32 7.22
CA TRP A 183 3.76 -7.96 8.48
C TRP A 183 4.96 -7.29 9.15
N GLN A 184 5.96 -6.88 8.35
CA GLN A 184 7.09 -6.11 8.86
C GLN A 184 6.66 -4.73 9.38
N VAL A 185 5.76 -4.04 8.66
CA VAL A 185 5.17 -2.77 9.11
C VAL A 185 4.48 -2.93 10.47
N LYS A 186 3.66 -3.98 10.63
CA LYS A 186 3.02 -4.28 11.92
C LYS A 186 4.04 -4.47 13.03
N TYR A 187 5.05 -5.29 12.78
CA TYR A 187 6.12 -5.56 13.74
C TYR A 187 6.84 -4.27 14.18
N MET A 188 7.22 -3.41 13.23
CA MET A 188 7.90 -2.14 13.50
C MET A 188 7.00 -1.12 14.24
N LEU A 189 5.71 -1.06 13.90
CA LEU A 189 4.76 -0.12 14.51
C LEU A 189 4.37 -0.49 15.95
N GLU A 190 4.29 -1.79 16.26
CA GLU A 190 3.88 -2.28 17.58
C GLU A 190 5.04 -2.47 18.57
N GLY A 191 6.27 -2.11 18.18
CA GLY A 191 7.45 -2.08 19.06
C GLY A 191 8.28 -3.36 19.04
N GLY A 192 8.32 -4.07 17.92
CA GLY A 192 9.25 -5.17 17.68
C GLY A 192 10.68 -4.72 17.35
N GLY A 193 11.32 -3.89 18.17
CA GLY A 193 12.69 -3.43 17.90
C GLY A 193 13.32 -2.79 19.11
#